data_AF-A0A7K6P7L3-F1
#
_entry.id   AF-A0A7K6P7L3-F1
#
_cell.length_a   1.000
_cell.length_b   1.000
_cell.length_c   1.000
_cell.angle_alpha   90.00
_cell.angle_beta   90.00
_cell.angle_gamma   90.00
#
_symmetry.space_group_name_H-M   'P 1'
#
loop_
_entity.id
_entity.type
_entity.pdbx_description
1 polymer ?
#
loop_
_entity_poly.entity_id
_entity_poly.type
_entity_poly.pdbx_seq_one_letter_code
_entity_poly.pdbx_strand_id
1 'polypeptide(L)' 'VSAGRRALLALVRRSRHREVPLRDLQGGKAPPGARLGVPFLLHDLLGAQQLLSVPTAAGPLLRLAES' A
#
# COMPACT_ATOMS: atom_id res chain seq x y z
N VAL A 1 -7.21 11.02 7.13
CA VAL A 1 -6.18 10.08 6.59
C VAL A 1 -4.82 10.76 6.66
N SER A 2 -3.79 10.15 7.24
CA SER A 2 -2.45 10.76 7.34
C SER A 2 -1.83 10.99 5.96
N ALA A 3 -0.87 11.91 5.85
CA ALA A 3 -0.20 12.22 4.58
C ALA A 3 0.45 10.96 3.95
N GLY A 4 1.09 10.12 4.77
CA GLY A 4 1.67 8.84 4.34
C GLY A 4 0.64 7.85 3.79
N ARG A 5 -0.49 7.67 4.47
CA ARG A 5 -1.59 6.79 4.00
C ARG A 5 -2.14 7.26 2.66
N ARG A 6 -2.39 8.57 2.50
CA ARG A 6 -2.85 9.15 1.23
C ARG A 6 -1.85 8.91 0.11
N ALA A 7 -0.56 9.09 0.39
CA ALA A 7 0.49 8.88 -0.59
C ALA A 7 0.56 7.42 -1.07
N LEU A 8 0.48 6.45 -0.15
CA LEU A 8 0.44 5.02 -0.48
C LEU A 8 -0.80 4.66 -1.31
N LEU A 9 -1.99 5.10 -0.89
CA LEU A 9 -3.22 4.87 -1.65
C LEU A 9 -3.16 5.50 -3.04
N ALA A 10 -2.57 6.69 -3.18
CA ALA A 10 -2.38 7.33 -4.47
C ALA A 10 -1.37 6.59 -5.35
N LEU A 11 -0.33 6.00 -4.76
CA LEU A 11 0.63 5.16 -5.47
C LEU A 11 -0.06 3.92 -6.03
N VAL A 12 -0.79 3.16 -5.21
CA VAL A 12 -1.54 1.98 -5.66
C VAL A 12 -2.60 2.35 -6.69
N ARG A 13 -3.29 3.49 -6.53
CA ARG A 13 -4.28 3.95 -7.51
C ARG A 13 -3.69 4.25 -8.90
N ARG A 14 -2.44 4.69 -8.95
CA ARG A 14 -1.74 5.02 -10.21
C ARG A 14 -0.99 3.84 -10.80
N SER A 15 -0.84 2.73 -10.07
CA SER A 15 -0.16 1.55 -10.59
C SER A 15 -1.02 0.82 -11.61
N ARG A 16 -0.38 0.00 -12.42
CA ARG A 16 -1.06 -0.84 -13.40
C ARG A 16 -2.06 -1.74 -12.69
N HIS A 17 -3.28 -1.83 -13.22
CA HIS A 17 -4.39 -2.60 -12.65
C HIS A 17 -4.83 -2.17 -11.24
N ARG A 18 -4.31 -1.05 -10.71
CA ARG A 18 -4.50 -0.62 -9.30
C ARG A 18 -3.95 -1.64 -8.29
N GLU A 19 -2.88 -2.32 -8.69
CA GLU A 19 -2.21 -3.36 -7.92
C GLU A 19 -0.71 -3.10 -7.82
N VAL A 20 -0.09 -3.44 -6.70
CA VAL A 20 1.36 -3.32 -6.49
C VAL A 20 1.88 -4.53 -5.72
N PRO A 21 2.97 -5.18 -6.17
CA PRO A 21 3.63 -6.22 -5.38
C PRO A 21 4.07 -5.70 -4.02
N LEU A 22 3.78 -6.46 -2.95
CA LEU A 22 4.13 -6.05 -1.58
C LEU A 22 5.63 -5.77 -1.43
N ARG A 23 6.47 -6.61 -2.04
CA ARG A 23 7.93 -6.49 -2.00
C ARG A 23 8.43 -5.15 -2.56
N ASP A 24 7.72 -4.58 -3.53
CA ASP A 24 8.10 -3.33 -4.19
C ASP A 24 7.83 -2.12 -3.27
N LEU A 25 6.92 -2.25 -2.30
CA LEU A 25 6.65 -1.22 -1.30
C LEU A 25 7.52 -1.36 -0.03
N GLN A 26 7.89 -2.58 0.34
CA GLN A 26 8.67 -2.83 1.57
C GLN A 26 10.09 -2.26 1.52
N GLY A 27 10.70 -2.17 0.34
CA GLY A 27 12.02 -1.53 0.16
C GLY A 27 11.95 -0.02 -0.08
N GLY A 28 10.76 0.57 -0.18
CA GLY A 28 10.56 1.97 -0.57
C GLY A 28 10.84 2.97 0.54
N LYS A 29 11.38 4.15 0.18
CA LYS A 29 11.48 5.28 1.10
C LYS A 29 10.08 5.74 1.52
N ALA A 30 9.89 6.01 2.80
CA ALA A 30 8.62 6.52 3.32
C ALA A 30 8.23 7.83 2.60
N PRO A 31 6.93 8.03 2.29
CA PRO A 31 6.48 9.27 1.65
C PRO A 31 6.86 10.50 2.48
N PRO A 32 7.19 11.65 1.85
CA PRO A 32 7.45 12.90 2.56
C PRO A 32 6.31 13.24 3.53
N GLY A 33 6.66 13.58 4.77
CA GLY A 33 5.68 13.88 5.83
C GLY A 33 5.04 12.66 6.50
N ALA A 34 5.44 11.43 6.14
CA ALA A 34 5.10 10.24 6.92
C ALA A 34 5.99 10.18 8.18
N ARG A 35 5.35 10.19 9.37
CA ARG A 35 6.05 9.97 10.65
C ARG A 35 6.47 8.52 10.87
N LEU A 36 5.84 7.58 10.17
CA LEU A 36 6.01 6.14 10.33
C LEU A 36 6.39 5.51 8.98
N GLY A 37 7.18 4.43 9.04
CA GLY A 37 7.67 3.75 7.85
C GLY A 37 6.57 3.07 7.02
N VAL A 38 6.89 2.71 5.78
CA VAL A 38 5.96 2.02 4.86
C VAL A 38 5.33 0.76 5.48
N PRO A 39 6.07 -0.11 6.20
CA PRO A 39 5.46 -1.30 6.83
C PRO A 39 4.31 -0.95 7.79
N PHE A 40 4.47 0.08 8.62
CA PHE A 40 3.41 0.51 9.54
C PHE A 40 2.19 1.01 8.77
N LEU A 41 2.40 1.86 7.77
CA LEU A 41 1.31 2.42 6.97
C LEU A 41 0.54 1.32 6.22
N LEU A 42 1.24 0.28 5.76
CA LEU A 42 0.62 -0.89 5.14
C LEU A 42 -0.24 -1.66 6.12
N HIS A 43 0.27 -1.97 7.31
CA HIS A 43 -0.51 -2.64 8.36
C HIS A 43 -1.78 -1.86 8.70
N ASP A 44 -1.68 -0.54 8.83
CA ASP A 44 -2.81 0.33 9.14
C ASP A 44 -3.84 0.39 7.98
N LEU A 45 -3.39 0.43 6.72
CA LEU A 45 -4.30 0.43 5.56
C LEU A 45 -4.98 -0.93 5.34
N LEU A 46 -4.29 -2.03 5.62
CA LEU A 46 -4.84 -3.38 5.57
C LEU A 46 -5.88 -3.59 6.69
N GLY A 47 -5.55 -3.19 7.92
CA GLY A 47 -6.47 -3.25 9.06
C GLY A 47 -7.72 -2.38 8.86
N ALA A 48 -7.58 -1.26 8.16
CA ALA A 48 -8.70 -0.39 7.78
C ALA A 48 -9.44 -0.86 6.51
N GLN A 49 -9.09 -2.01 5.92
CA GLN A 49 -9.67 -2.57 4.70
C GLN A 49 -9.68 -1.59 3.52
N GLN A 50 -8.71 -0.68 3.44
CA GLN A 50 -8.56 0.23 2.29
C GLN A 50 -7.63 -0.37 1.22
N LEU A 51 -6.76 -1.27 1.64
CA LEU A 51 -6.01 -2.18 0.79
C LEU A 51 -6.37 -3.61 1.15
N LEU A 52 -6.33 -4.48 0.15
CA LEU A 52 -6.42 -5.93 0.31
C LEU A 52 -5.11 -6.55 -0.11
N SER A 53 -4.66 -7.59 0.61
CA SER A 53 -3.54 -8.42 0.19
C SER A 53 -4.06 -9.65 -0.53
N VAL A 54 -3.63 -9.86 -1.77
CA VAL A 54 -4.03 -10.99 -2.61
C VAL A 54 -2.81 -11.89 -2.80
N PRO A 55 -2.87 -13.18 -2.40
CA PRO A 55 -1.78 -14.11 -2.63
C PRO A 55 -1.66 -14.45 -4.11
N THR A 56 -0.43 -14.49 -4.63
CA THR A 56 -0.13 -14.93 -5.99
C THR A 56 1.11 -15.83 -6.01
N ALA A 57 1.35 -16.51 -7.12
CA ALA A 57 2.54 -17.35 -7.31
C ALA A 57 3.87 -16.56 -7.22
N ALA A 58 3.85 -15.24 -7.47
CA ALA A 58 5.03 -14.37 -7.38
C ALA A 58 5.18 -13.67 -6.01
N GLY A 59 4.31 -14.00 -5.05
CA GLY A 59 4.18 -13.32 -3.76
C GLY A 59 2.93 -12.42 -3.68
N PRO A 60 2.66 -11.79 -2.53
CA PRO A 60 1.45 -11.02 -2.33
C PRO A 60 1.41 -9.73 -3.18
N LEU A 61 0.25 -9.46 -3.78
CA LEU A 61 -0.09 -8.16 -4.34
C LEU A 61 -0.94 -7.37 -3.35
N LEU A 62 -0.83 -6.05 -3.38
CA LEU A 62 -1.72 -5.12 -2.70
C LEU A 62 -2.63 -4.47 -3.73
N ARG A 63 -3.94 -4.56 -3.51
CA ARG A 63 -4.95 -3.90 -4.35
C ARG A 63 -5.78 -2.94 -3.53
N LEU A 64 -6.35 -1.91 -4.17
CA LEU A 64 -7.40 -1.12 -3.53
C LEU A 64 -8.60 -2.01 -3.23
N ALA A 65 -9.19 -1.84 -2.04
CA ALA A 65 -10.51 -2.40 -1.77
C ALA A 65 -11.54 -1.73 -2.70
N GLU A 66 -12.44 -2.53 -3.26
CA GLU A 66 -13.54 -2.01 -4.06
C GLU A 66 -14.54 -1.29 -3.14
N SER A 67 -15.10 -0.18 -3.64
CA SER A 67 -16.06 0.67 -2.92
C SER A 67 -17.48 0.30 -3.32
#